data_AF-A0AAJ6MMY7-F1
#
_entry.id   AF-A0AAJ6MMY7-F1
#
_cell.length_a   1.000
_cell.length_b   1.000
_cell.length_c   1.000
_cell.angle_alpha   90.00
_cell.angle_beta   90.00
_cell.angle_gamma   90.00
#
_symmetry.space_group_name_H-M   'P 1'
#
loop_
_entity.id
_entity.type
_entity.pdbx_description
1 polymer ?
#
loop_
_entity_poly.entity_id
_entity_poly.type
_entity_poly.pdbx_seq_one_letter_code
_entity_poly.pdbx_strand_id
1 'polypeptide(L)'
;MAITEVFTHHQPLGNSDPAHTAYAPGELTASTPAMTPLMLDATSGKLTVWDGEHAGAATGILAVTADQSSAELAFYKSGSFRIEDVLWPSAVTDENIKRNAFAGTAISIV
;
A
#
# COMPACT_ATOMS: atom_id res chain seq x y z
N MET A 1 25.02 27.68 -20.26
CA MET A 1 24.53 26.49 -19.54
C MET A 1 23.01 26.56 -19.61
N ALA A 2 22.37 25.68 -20.38
CA ALA A 2 20.91 25.66 -20.48
C ALA A 2 20.35 25.02 -19.21
N ILE A 3 19.33 25.64 -18.63
CA ILE A 3 18.62 25.09 -17.47
C ILE A 3 17.57 24.15 -18.05
N THR A 4 17.73 22.84 -17.83
CA THR A 4 16.73 21.84 -18.22
C THR A 4 15.77 21.69 -17.06
N GLU A 5 14.54 22.15 -17.22
CA GLU A 5 13.45 21.89 -16.27
C GLU A 5 12.84 20.51 -16.57
N VAL A 6 12.70 19.68 -15.54
CA VAL A 6 12.05 18.37 -15.64
C VAL A 6 10.69 18.48 -14.97
N PHE A 7 9.62 18.27 -15.75
CA PHE A 7 8.26 18.17 -15.24
C PHE A 7 7.87 16.70 -15.07
N THR A 8 7.52 16.31 -13.85
CA THR A 8 7.03 14.96 -13.53
C THR A 8 5.62 15.03 -12.97
N HIS A 9 4.67 14.35 -13.60
CA HIS A 9 3.30 14.24 -13.11
C HIS A 9 3.13 12.92 -12.35
N HIS A 10 2.79 13.01 -11.06
CA HIS A 10 2.54 11.84 -10.20
C HIS A 10 1.04 11.67 -9.98
N GLN A 11 0.46 10.59 -10.48
CA GLN A 11 -0.96 10.28 -10.31
C GLN A 11 -1.13 8.84 -9.80
N PRO A 12 -0.96 8.62 -8.48
CA PRO A 12 -1.04 7.28 -7.89
C PRO A 12 -2.44 6.67 -7.96
N LEU A 13 -3.47 7.52 -8.06
CA LEU A 13 -4.85 7.08 -8.29
C LEU A 13 -5.04 6.70 -9.75
N GLY A 14 -5.39 5.44 -9.95
CA GLY A 14 -5.58 4.83 -11.25
C GLY A 14 -6.98 4.99 -11.83
N ASN A 15 -7.96 5.41 -11.02
CA ASN A 15 -9.35 5.57 -11.46
C ASN A 15 -10.10 6.65 -10.65
N SER A 16 -11.40 6.83 -10.92
CA SER A 16 -12.25 7.90 -10.37
C SER A 16 -12.88 7.59 -9.01
N ASP A 17 -12.67 6.40 -8.45
CA ASP A 17 -13.25 6.03 -7.18
C ASP A 17 -12.56 6.76 -6.00
N PRO A 18 -13.34 7.30 -5.04
CA PRO A 18 -12.76 8.06 -3.93
C PRO A 18 -11.82 7.23 -3.05
N ALA A 19 -10.58 7.71 -2.93
CA ALA A 19 -9.61 7.18 -1.98
C ALA A 19 -9.84 7.77 -0.59
N HIS A 20 -10.30 6.95 0.36
CA HIS A 20 -10.47 7.33 1.75
C HIS A 20 -9.40 6.68 2.63
N THR A 21 -8.97 7.40 3.65
CA THR A 21 -8.01 6.91 4.64
C THR A 21 -8.69 6.43 5.92
N ALA A 22 -7.95 5.65 6.70
CA ALA A 22 -8.27 5.21 8.04
C ALA A 22 -6.99 5.17 8.89
N TYR A 23 -7.17 4.99 10.20
CA TYR A 23 -6.11 4.79 11.17
C TYR A 23 -6.35 3.47 11.90
N ALA A 24 -5.28 2.72 12.16
CA ALA A 24 -5.32 1.53 13.00
C ALA A 24 -3.96 1.27 13.65
N PRO A 25 -3.91 0.49 14.75
CA PRO A 25 -2.65 0.09 15.38
C PRO A 25 -1.74 -0.66 14.40
N GLY A 26 -0.45 -0.31 14.40
CA GLY A 26 0.56 -0.94 13.56
C GLY A 26 1.70 -1.57 14.34
N GLU A 27 2.47 -2.41 13.66
CA GLU A 27 3.68 -3.04 14.19
C GLU A 27 4.78 -3.21 13.13
N LEU A 28 5.13 -2.10 12.49
CA LEU A 28 6.24 -2.09 11.53
C LEU A 28 7.56 -2.45 12.23
N THR A 29 8.40 -3.21 11.55
CA THR A 29 9.73 -3.61 12.07
C THR A 29 10.84 -2.68 11.60
N ALA A 30 10.58 -1.87 10.58
CA ALA A 30 11.52 -0.93 9.99
C ALA A 30 10.78 0.26 9.35
N SER A 31 11.53 1.27 8.92
CA SER A 31 10.98 2.38 8.13
C SER A 31 10.35 1.86 6.84
N THR A 32 9.07 2.16 6.65
CA THR A 32 8.24 1.67 5.57
C THR A 32 7.68 2.86 4.79
N PRO A 33 7.98 2.98 3.48
CA PRO A 33 7.52 4.09 2.66
C PRO A 33 6.00 4.04 2.43
N ALA A 34 5.40 5.21 2.20
CA ALA A 34 4.03 5.29 1.67
C ALA A 34 3.89 4.48 0.37
N MET A 35 2.66 4.08 0.04
CA MET A 35 2.30 3.19 -1.07
C MET A 35 2.67 1.71 -0.86
N THR A 36 3.02 1.30 0.36
CA THR A 36 3.29 -0.10 0.69
C THR A 36 2.00 -0.84 1.07
N PRO A 37 1.69 -2.02 0.50
CA PRO A 37 0.59 -2.88 0.94
C PRO A 37 0.74 -3.35 2.39
N LEU A 38 -0.35 -3.31 3.14
CA LEU A 38 -0.44 -3.73 4.54
C LEU A 38 -1.39 -4.93 4.68
N MET A 39 -1.13 -5.76 5.66
CA MET A 39 -1.99 -6.86 6.09
C MET A 39 -2.16 -6.85 7.61
N LEU A 40 -3.12 -7.62 8.12
CA LEU A 40 -3.25 -7.87 9.55
C LEU A 40 -2.38 -9.05 9.96
N ASP A 41 -1.55 -8.87 10.98
CA ASP A 41 -0.88 -9.99 11.63
C ASP A 41 -1.92 -10.85 12.38
N ALA A 42 -1.89 -12.16 12.14
CA ALA A 42 -2.86 -13.08 12.72
C ALA A 42 -2.72 -13.27 14.24
N THR A 43 -1.55 -12.96 14.80
CA THR A 43 -1.26 -13.14 16.23
C THR A 43 -1.60 -11.90 17.03
N SER A 44 -1.18 -10.74 16.56
CA SER A 44 -1.33 -9.45 17.25
C SER A 44 -2.60 -8.70 16.85
N GLY A 45 -3.14 -8.98 15.66
CA GLY A 45 -4.25 -8.23 15.06
C GLY A 45 -3.88 -6.82 14.60
N LYS A 46 -2.59 -6.47 14.56
CA LYS A 46 -2.10 -5.14 14.13
C LYS A 46 -1.73 -5.14 12.65
N LEU A 47 -1.65 -3.93 12.08
CA LEU A 47 -1.19 -3.75 10.71
C LEU A 47 0.32 -3.93 10.60
N THR A 48 0.72 -4.80 9.69
CA THR A 48 2.11 -5.03 9.28
C THR A 48 2.22 -4.98 7.75
N VAL A 49 3.44 -5.02 7.21
CA VAL A 49 3.67 -5.10 5.76
C VAL A 49 3.13 -6.43 5.24
N TRP A 50 2.39 -6.39 4.13
CA TRP A 50 1.90 -7.61 3.50
C TRP A 50 3.07 -8.48 3.00
N ASP A 51 3.04 -9.76 3.34
CA ASP A 51 4.11 -10.72 3.02
C ASP A 51 4.12 -11.16 1.55
N GLY A 52 2.98 -11.06 0.87
CA GLY A 52 2.85 -11.46 -0.52
C GLY A 52 2.49 -12.92 -0.76
N GLU A 53 2.23 -13.71 0.28
CA GLU A 53 2.02 -15.16 0.14
C GLU A 53 0.64 -15.50 -0.43
N HIS A 54 -0.39 -14.74 -0.02
CA HIS A 54 -1.77 -15.01 -0.38
C HIS A 54 -2.47 -13.78 -0.98
N ALA A 55 -3.13 -13.96 -2.12
CA ALA A 55 -4.06 -12.98 -2.65
C ALA A 55 -5.25 -12.78 -1.69
N GLY A 56 -5.76 -11.56 -1.60
CA GLY A 56 -6.84 -11.17 -0.68
C GLY A 56 -6.41 -10.97 0.78
N ALA A 57 -5.13 -11.16 1.11
CA ALA A 57 -4.64 -10.92 2.47
C ALA A 57 -4.26 -9.45 2.74
N ALA A 58 -4.06 -8.64 1.69
CA ALA A 58 -3.77 -7.22 1.86
C ALA A 58 -5.05 -6.45 2.21
N THR A 59 -5.01 -5.69 3.30
CA THR A 59 -6.16 -4.98 3.87
C THR A 59 -6.16 -3.49 3.59
N GLY A 60 -5.01 -2.92 3.22
CA GLY A 60 -4.85 -1.48 3.01
C GLY A 60 -3.51 -1.10 2.37
N ILE A 61 -3.38 0.14 1.93
CA ILE A 61 -2.12 0.69 1.40
C ILE A 61 -1.64 1.80 2.34
N LEU A 62 -0.40 1.78 2.79
CA LEU A 62 0.15 2.81 3.67
C LEU A 62 0.08 4.19 3.00
N ALA A 63 -0.56 5.16 3.65
CA ALA A 63 -0.77 6.50 3.08
C ALA A 63 0.36 7.46 3.42
N VAL A 64 1.01 7.27 4.57
CA VAL A 64 2.11 8.10 5.07
C VAL A 64 3.26 7.20 5.49
N THR A 65 4.49 7.55 5.09
CA THR A 65 5.70 6.85 5.53
C THR A 65 5.72 6.76 7.06
N ALA A 66 5.93 5.56 7.57
CA ALA A 66 5.88 5.24 8.98
C ALA A 66 7.04 4.31 9.34
N ASP A 67 7.28 4.10 10.63
CA ASP A 67 8.37 3.26 11.12
C ASP A 67 7.95 2.48 12.38
N GLN A 68 8.90 1.78 12.99
CA GLN A 68 8.64 0.94 14.17
C GLN A 68 8.22 1.73 15.42
N SER A 69 8.41 3.05 15.43
CA SER A 69 7.94 3.93 16.51
C SER A 69 6.49 4.36 16.34
N SER A 70 5.90 4.11 15.16
CA SER A 70 4.54 4.50 14.82
C SER A 70 3.54 3.51 15.42
N ALA A 71 2.88 3.92 16.52
CA ALA A 71 1.87 3.10 17.18
C ALA A 71 0.59 2.96 16.35
N GLU A 72 0.25 3.98 15.55
CA GLU A 72 -0.87 3.98 14.62
C GLU A 72 -0.40 4.29 13.20
N LEU A 73 -0.99 3.62 12.21
CA LEU A 73 -0.69 3.79 10.80
C LEU A 73 -1.87 4.44 10.09
N ALA A 74 -1.58 5.45 9.27
CA ALA A 74 -2.52 6.01 8.33
C ALA A 74 -2.48 5.21 7.02
N PHE A 75 -3.61 4.64 6.60
CA PHE A 75 -3.67 3.80 5.40
C PHE A 75 -4.91 4.11 4.57
N TYR A 76 -4.83 3.89 3.26
CA TYR A 76 -5.96 3.90 2.35
C TYR A 76 -6.80 2.63 2.55
N LYS A 77 -8.10 2.82 2.72
CA LYS A 77 -9.10 1.73 2.87
C LYS A 77 -10.00 1.57 1.64
N SER A 78 -9.91 2.50 0.68
CA SER A 78 -10.62 2.46 -0.59
C SER A 78 -9.80 3.20 -1.66
N GLY A 79 -10.15 3.00 -2.93
CA GLY A 79 -9.51 3.66 -4.07
C GLY A 79 -8.94 2.67 -5.07
N SER A 80 -8.77 3.11 -6.32
CA SER A 80 -8.04 2.38 -7.34
C SER A 80 -6.64 2.94 -7.45
N PHE A 81 -5.63 2.10 -7.28
CA PHE A 81 -4.23 2.47 -7.31
C PHE A 81 -3.52 1.83 -8.49
N ARG A 82 -2.57 2.55 -9.09
CA ARG A 82 -1.77 2.01 -10.18
C ARG A 82 -0.78 0.97 -9.67
N ILE A 83 -0.68 -0.16 -10.35
CA ILE A 83 0.22 -1.25 -9.97
C ILE A 83 1.69 -0.82 -9.91
N GLU A 84 2.08 0.16 -10.74
CA GLU A 84 3.45 0.70 -10.84
C GLU A 84 3.84 1.63 -9.69
N ASP A 85 2.85 2.27 -9.04
CA ASP A 85 3.08 3.19 -7.93
C ASP A 85 3.02 2.48 -6.56
N VAL A 86 2.41 1.29 -6.49
CA VAL A 86 2.36 0.46 -5.29
C VAL A 86 3.69 -0.26 -5.09
N LEU A 87 4.25 -0.16 -3.89
CA LEU A 87 5.53 -0.74 -3.53
C LEU A 87 5.35 -2.19 -3.08
N TRP A 88 5.35 -3.10 -4.05
CA TRP A 88 5.15 -4.53 -3.82
C TRP A 88 6.35 -5.19 -3.12
N PRO A 89 6.12 -6.19 -2.24
CA PRO A 89 7.20 -7.02 -1.71
C PRO A 89 7.94 -7.72 -2.87
N SER A 90 9.27 -7.71 -2.83
CA SER A 90 10.11 -8.29 -3.89
C SER A 90 9.93 -9.79 -4.07
N ALA A 91 9.45 -10.49 -3.03
CA ALA A 91 9.14 -11.91 -3.07
C ALA A 91 7.94 -12.24 -4.00
N VAL A 92 7.07 -11.27 -4.28
CA VAL A 92 5.89 -11.50 -5.14
C VAL A 92 6.27 -11.32 -6.60
N THR A 93 6.39 -12.43 -7.32
CA THR A 93 6.67 -12.43 -8.76
C THR A 93 5.42 -12.63 -9.62
N ASP A 94 4.37 -13.25 -9.07
CA ASP A 94 3.11 -13.48 -9.79
C ASP A 94 2.24 -12.21 -9.81
N GLU A 95 1.95 -11.70 -11.01
CA GLU A 95 1.10 -10.53 -11.19
C GLU A 95 -0.34 -10.75 -10.75
N ASN A 96 -0.86 -11.97 -10.84
CA ASN A 96 -2.22 -12.27 -10.41
C ASN A 96 -2.36 -12.12 -8.89
N ILE A 97 -1.31 -12.48 -8.14
CA ILE A 97 -1.27 -12.31 -6.69
C ILE A 97 -1.24 -10.82 -6.33
N LYS A 98 -0.48 -10.00 -7.07
CA LYS A 98 -0.47 -8.53 -6.88
C LYS A 98 -1.82 -7.89 -7.18
N ARG A 99 -2.40 -8.20 -8.35
CA ARG A 99 -3.69 -7.61 -8.78
C ARG A 99 -4.85 -8.00 -7.87
N ASN A 100 -4.82 -9.22 -7.33
CA ASN A 100 -5.82 -9.71 -6.40
C ASN A 100 -5.43 -9.57 -4.92
N ALA A 101 -4.34 -8.86 -4.59
CA ALA A 101 -3.87 -8.73 -3.21
C ALA A 101 -4.95 -8.17 -2.28
N PHE A 102 -5.79 -7.26 -2.80
CA PHE A 102 -6.83 -6.55 -2.08
C PHE A 102 -8.25 -7.11 -2.32
N ALA A 103 -8.38 -8.26 -2.97
CA ALA A 103 -9.68 -8.86 -3.27
C ALA A 103 -10.48 -9.10 -1.98
N GLY A 104 -11.69 -8.52 -1.90
CA GLY A 104 -12.53 -8.54 -0.70
C GLY A 104 -12.54 -7.21 0.08
N THR A 105 -11.67 -6.27 -0.27
CA THR A 105 -11.68 -4.89 0.24
C THR A 105 -12.31 -3.92 -0.77
N ALA A 106 -12.38 -2.62 -0.42
CA ALA A 106 -12.80 -1.56 -1.34
C ALA A 106 -11.63 -0.95 -2.15
N ILE A 107 -10.48 -1.62 -2.18
CA ILE A 107 -9.28 -1.21 -2.93
C ILE A 107 -9.17 -2.07 -4.17
N SER A 108 -8.82 -1.43 -5.30
CA SER A 108 -8.50 -2.14 -6.53
C SER A 108 -7.16 -1.69 -7.12
N ILE A 109 -6.56 -2.57 -7.91
CA ILE A 109 -5.25 -2.33 -8.55
C ILE A 109 -5.44 -2.34 -10.05
N VAL A 110 -5.03 -1.26 -10.71
CA VAL A 110 -5.08 -1.10 -12.16
C VAL A 110 -3.69 -1.14 -12.78
#